data_AF-A0AA88L8W1-F1
#
_entry.id   AF-A0AA88L8W1-F1
#
_cell.length_a   1.000
_cell.length_b   1.000
_cell.length_c   1.000
_cell.angle_alpha   90.00
_cell.angle_beta   90.00
_cell.angle_gamma   90.00
#
_symmetry.space_group_name_H-M   'P 1'
#
loop_
_entity.id
_entity.type
_entity.pdbx_description
1 polymer ?
#
loop_
_entity_poly.entity_id
_entity_poly.type
_entity_poly.pdbx_seq_one_letter_code
_entity_poly.pdbx_strand_id
1 'polypeptide(L)'
;MIGKALKVQNLITGNTVQTQCLPVYSILLAVNITTLDLFILDVEGVELEILKTIPFDLVEMAVFLIETHGKTEEWRNITHKFMNSKGYIYYDTFRNTMHPGDDIFINNKYYSIANEKEKLKKIKLKDIFNILTGKKYFEVEESEFQTFLDFFLPIWVKN
;
A
#
# COMPACT_ATOMS: atom_id res chain seq x y z
N MET A 1 25.33 -14.37 46.23
CA MET A 1 24.46 -15.51 45.83
C MET A 1 23.16 -15.34 46.62
N ILE A 2 21.96 -15.15 46.09
CA ILE A 2 21.36 -15.47 44.80
C ILE A 2 20.29 -14.39 44.52
N GLY A 3 20.40 -13.66 43.42
CA GLY A 3 19.31 -12.83 42.91
C GLY A 3 18.40 -13.69 42.03
N LYS A 4 17.21 -14.05 42.51
CA LYS A 4 16.19 -14.67 41.66
C LYS A 4 15.52 -13.57 40.85
N ALA A 5 15.86 -13.47 39.57
CA ALA A 5 15.03 -12.76 38.61
C ALA A 5 13.67 -13.47 38.51
N LEU A 6 12.60 -12.78 38.86
CA LEU A 6 11.23 -13.19 38.57
C LEU A 6 11.06 -13.18 37.05
N LYS A 7 11.09 -14.37 36.46
CA LYS A 7 10.69 -14.60 35.07
C LYS A 7 9.16 -14.39 35.01
N VAL A 8 8.72 -13.18 34.69
CA VAL A 8 7.34 -12.95 34.26
C VAL A 8 7.23 -13.60 32.88
N GLN A 9 6.88 -14.88 32.87
CA GLN A 9 6.47 -15.57 31.67
C GLN A 9 5.06 -15.04 31.35
N ASN A 10 4.98 -14.05 30.48
CA ASN A 10 3.72 -13.71 29.85
C ASN A 10 3.26 -14.95 29.08
N LEU A 11 2.14 -15.52 29.53
CA LEU A 11 1.44 -16.63 28.90
C LEU A 11 0.95 -16.19 27.51
N ILE A 12 1.81 -16.32 26.50
CA ILE A 12 1.39 -16.24 25.10
C ILE A 12 0.72 -17.57 24.77
N THR A 13 -0.61 -17.64 24.91
CA THR A 13 -1.42 -18.82 24.58
C THR A 13 -1.72 -18.89 23.08
N GLY A 14 -0.67 -18.88 22.25
CA GLY A 14 -0.75 -19.02 20.80
C GLY A 14 0.47 -19.75 20.27
N ASN A 15 0.26 -20.66 19.31
CA ASN A 15 1.36 -21.29 18.58
C ASN A 15 1.97 -20.25 17.66
N THR A 16 3.21 -19.83 17.92
CA THR A 16 3.98 -19.00 17.00
C THR A 16 4.71 -19.89 16.01
N VAL A 17 4.74 -19.50 14.73
CA VAL A 17 5.51 -20.18 13.69
C VAL A 17 6.63 -19.24 13.27
N GLN A 18 7.85 -19.76 13.21
CA GLN A 18 8.96 -19.01 12.64
C GLN A 18 8.79 -18.98 11.12
N THR A 19 8.70 -17.79 10.55
CA THR A 19 8.63 -17.57 9.11
C THR A 19 9.89 -16.91 8.60
N GLN A 20 10.20 -17.13 7.32
CA GLN A 20 11.26 -16.42 6.63
C GLN A 20 10.69 -15.14 6.04
N CYS A 21 11.27 -13.99 6.39
CA CYS A 21 10.93 -12.69 5.81
C CYS A 21 12.07 -12.22 4.91
N LEU A 22 11.74 -11.77 3.71
CA LEU A 22 12.68 -11.15 2.77
C LEU A 22 12.23 -9.72 2.48
N PRO A 23 13.15 -8.76 2.30
CA PRO A 23 12.79 -7.43 1.82
C PRO A 23 12.09 -7.52 0.46
N VAL A 24 11.09 -6.66 0.24
CA VAL A 24 10.36 -6.57 -1.04
C VAL A 24 11.32 -6.44 -2.21
N TYR A 25 12.38 -5.64 -2.06
CA TYR A 25 13.40 -5.46 -3.10
C TYR A 25 14.10 -6.76 -3.51
N SER A 26 14.38 -7.66 -2.57
CA SER A 26 15.00 -8.96 -2.89
C SER A 26 14.09 -9.82 -3.76
N ILE A 27 12.78 -9.78 -3.51
CA ILE A 27 11.78 -10.49 -4.32
C ILE A 27 11.71 -9.88 -5.72
N LEU A 28 11.63 -8.55 -5.81
CA LEU A 28 11.56 -7.83 -7.08
C LEU A 28 12.81 -8.04 -7.95
N LEU A 29 14.00 -8.03 -7.35
CA LEU A 29 15.24 -8.36 -8.03
C LEU A 29 15.25 -9.78 -8.58
N ALA A 30 14.75 -10.75 -7.83
CA ALA A 30 14.71 -12.14 -8.26
C ALA A 30 13.84 -12.36 -9.51
N VAL A 31 12.83 -11.51 -9.71
CA VAL A 31 11.95 -11.53 -10.90
C VAL A 31 12.29 -10.45 -11.93
N ASN A 32 13.41 -9.74 -11.77
CA ASN A 32 13.87 -8.67 -12.66
C ASN A 32 12.82 -7.56 -12.89
N ILE A 33 12.11 -7.17 -11.83
CA ILE A 33 11.15 -6.06 -11.83
C ILE A 33 11.75 -4.89 -11.05
N THR A 34 11.79 -3.72 -11.67
CA THR A 34 12.26 -2.47 -11.04
C THR A 34 11.21 -1.36 -11.07
N THR A 35 10.08 -1.60 -11.73
CA THR A 35 8.97 -0.65 -11.88
C THR A 35 7.66 -1.36 -11.55
N LEU A 36 6.85 -0.81 -10.66
CA LEU A 36 5.51 -1.31 -10.36
C LEU A 36 4.47 -0.20 -10.50
N ASP A 37 3.34 -0.52 -11.08
CA ASP A 37 2.22 0.42 -11.18
C ASP A 37 1.49 0.58 -9.84
N LEU A 38 1.41 -0.51 -9.07
CA LEU A 38 0.69 -0.57 -7.80
C LEU A 38 1.45 -1.39 -6.77
N PHE A 39 1.56 -0.87 -5.56
CA PHE A 39 1.99 -1.63 -4.40
C PHE A 39 1.02 -1.45 -3.24
N ILE A 40 0.44 -2.55 -2.76
CA ILE A 40 -0.51 -2.56 -1.64
C ILE A 40 0.21 -3.12 -0.43
N LEU A 41 0.22 -2.36 0.66
CA LEU A 41 0.90 -2.71 1.88
C LEU A 41 -0.11 -2.73 3.04
N ASP A 42 -0.50 -3.94 3.40
CA ASP A 42 -1.46 -4.26 4.45
C ASP A 42 -0.91 -5.45 5.24
N VAL A 43 -0.28 -5.16 6.38
CA VAL A 43 0.43 -6.16 7.20
C VAL A 43 0.12 -5.97 8.69
N GLU A 44 -0.93 -5.22 9.02
CA GLU A 44 -1.50 -5.11 10.36
C GLU A 44 -0.52 -4.50 11.38
N GLY A 45 0.23 -3.48 10.96
CA GLY A 45 0.85 -2.51 11.85
C GLY A 45 2.38 -2.42 11.86
N VAL A 46 3.06 -2.88 10.80
CA VAL A 46 4.53 -2.75 10.63
C VAL A 46 4.91 -2.11 9.30
N GLU A 47 3.98 -1.41 8.67
CA GLU A 47 4.09 -0.85 7.31
C GLU A 47 5.28 0.11 7.22
N LEU A 48 5.42 1.05 8.16
CA LEU A 48 6.51 2.02 8.16
C LEU A 48 7.89 1.35 8.17
N GLU A 49 8.04 0.25 8.91
CA GLU A 49 9.32 -0.47 8.96
C GLU A 49 9.59 -1.21 7.65
N ILE A 50 8.56 -1.78 7.00
CA ILE A 50 8.69 -2.36 5.65
C ILE A 50 9.06 -1.27 4.64
N LEU A 51 8.37 -0.12 4.65
CA LEU A 51 8.64 1.01 3.76
C LEU A 51 10.10 1.49 3.87
N LYS A 52 10.66 1.53 5.08
CA LYS A 52 12.08 1.88 5.28
C LYS A 52 13.07 0.90 4.65
N THR A 53 12.67 -0.35 4.40
CA THR A 53 13.53 -1.34 3.70
C THR A 53 13.52 -1.19 2.18
N ILE A 54 12.59 -0.41 1.63
CA ILE A 54 12.47 -0.22 0.17
C ILE A 54 13.57 0.75 -0.30
N PRO A 55 14.41 0.36 -1.27
CA PRO A 55 15.35 1.26 -1.91
C PRO A 55 14.64 2.05 -3.02
N PHE A 56 14.00 3.16 -2.65
CA PHE A 56 13.22 4.01 -3.57
C PHE A 56 14.04 4.59 -4.75
N ASP A 57 15.37 4.56 -4.67
CA ASP A 57 16.27 4.96 -5.77
C ASP A 57 16.49 3.84 -6.80
N LEU A 58 16.16 2.59 -6.45
CA LEU A 58 16.38 1.40 -7.28
C LEU A 58 15.06 0.77 -7.76
N VAL A 59 13.95 1.07 -7.11
CA VAL A 59 12.61 0.61 -7.50
C VAL A 59 11.67 1.80 -7.57
N GLU A 60 11.02 1.95 -8.73
CA GLU A 60 9.99 2.94 -8.96
C GLU A 60 8.61 2.31 -8.75
N MET A 61 7.80 2.91 -7.88
CA MET A 61 6.40 2.55 -7.69
C MET A 61 5.54 3.76 -8.08
N ALA A 62 4.49 3.54 -8.87
CA ALA A 62 3.63 4.64 -9.28
C ALA A 62 2.62 5.03 -8.19
N VAL A 63 1.97 4.02 -7.61
CA VAL A 63 0.96 4.20 -6.56
C VAL A 63 1.21 3.23 -5.40
N PHE A 64 1.10 3.74 -4.18
CA PHE A 64 1.00 2.95 -2.97
C PHE A 64 -0.42 3.02 -2.39
N LEU A 65 -0.94 1.88 -1.94
CA LEU A 65 -2.02 1.83 -0.95
C LEU A 65 -1.40 1.30 0.34
N ILE A 66 -1.53 2.04 1.43
CA ILE A 66 -0.89 1.70 2.69
C ILE A 66 -1.93 1.68 3.78
N GLU A 67 -2.05 0.55 4.46
CA GLU A 67 -2.79 0.46 5.70
C GLU A 67 -2.13 1.40 6.72
N THR A 68 -2.84 2.46 7.08
CA THR A 68 -2.34 3.42 8.07
C THR A 68 -3.28 3.63 9.23
N HIS A 69 -4.36 2.85 9.25
CA HIS A 69 -5.31 2.82 10.33
C HIS A 69 -4.89 1.81 11.40
N GLY A 70 -5.62 1.73 12.52
CA GLY A 70 -5.31 0.80 13.62
C GLY A 70 -4.13 1.19 14.53
N LYS A 71 -3.35 2.22 14.16
CA LYS A 71 -2.30 2.84 15.00
C LYS A 71 -2.70 4.24 15.50
N THR A 72 -1.74 4.96 16.05
CA THR A 72 -1.92 6.35 16.49
C THR A 72 -1.88 7.31 15.30
N GLU A 73 -2.58 8.43 15.43
CA GLU A 73 -2.51 9.54 14.46
C GLU A 73 -1.06 10.03 14.26
N GLU A 74 -0.23 9.98 15.31
CA GLU A 74 1.20 10.30 15.21
C GLU A 74 1.94 9.34 14.27
N TRP A 75 1.69 8.02 14.40
CA TRP A 75 2.31 7.02 13.54
C TRP A 75 1.91 7.24 12.07
N ARG A 76 0.62 7.51 11.81
CA ARG A 76 0.13 7.84 10.47
C ARG A 76 0.84 9.07 9.90
N ASN A 77 0.96 10.12 10.69
CA ASN A 77 1.67 11.35 10.29
C ASN A 77 3.17 11.12 10.01
N ILE A 78 3.84 10.23 10.75
CA ILE A 78 5.23 9.84 10.47
C ILE A 78 5.32 9.09 9.14
N THR A 79 4.40 8.16 8.87
CA THR A 79 4.32 7.44 7.59
C THR A 79 4.13 8.41 6.42
N HIS A 80 3.23 9.39 6.56
CA HIS A 80 3.04 10.44 5.55
C HIS A 80 4.30 11.24 5.27
N LYS A 81 4.99 11.69 6.33
CA LYS A 81 6.25 12.43 6.21
C LYS A 81 7.33 11.59 5.55
N PHE A 82 7.40 10.30 5.89
CA PHE A 82 8.33 9.37 5.26
C PHE A 82 8.05 9.24 3.76
N MET A 83 6.81 8.95 3.37
CA MET A 83 6.42 8.83 1.95
C MET A 83 6.71 10.14 1.18
N ASN A 84 6.39 11.29 1.77
CA ASN A 84 6.72 12.59 1.19
C ASN A 84 8.23 12.77 0.96
N SER A 85 9.06 12.39 1.92
CA SER A 85 10.52 12.43 1.80
C SER A 85 11.07 11.51 0.70
N LYS A 86 10.29 10.52 0.25
CA LYS A 86 10.62 9.59 -0.84
C LYS A 86 10.05 10.01 -2.19
N GLY A 87 9.45 11.20 -2.28
CA GLY A 87 8.89 11.73 -3.52
C GLY A 87 7.46 11.26 -3.82
N TYR A 88 6.71 10.87 -2.80
CA TYR A 88 5.30 10.48 -2.94
C TYR A 88 4.40 11.48 -2.22
N ILE A 89 3.38 11.96 -2.91
CA ILE A 89 2.33 12.78 -2.29
C ILE A 89 1.22 11.89 -1.74
N TYR A 90 0.64 12.30 -0.62
CA TYR A 90 -0.64 11.77 -0.19
C TYR A 90 -1.74 12.29 -1.13
N TYR A 91 -2.53 11.38 -1.69
CA TYR A 91 -3.62 11.71 -2.61
C TYR A 91 -4.98 11.70 -1.89
N ASP A 92 -5.35 10.58 -1.27
CA ASP A 92 -6.61 10.41 -0.55
C ASP A 92 -6.56 9.20 0.40
N THR A 93 -7.60 8.99 1.19
CA THR A 93 -7.83 7.74 1.94
C THR A 93 -8.97 6.96 1.30
N PHE A 94 -8.75 5.69 0.97
CA PHE A 94 -9.79 4.78 0.51
C PHE A 94 -10.66 4.29 1.68
N ARG A 95 -11.82 4.90 1.91
CA ARG A 95 -12.71 4.63 3.07
C ARG A 95 -13.99 3.88 2.71
N ASN A 96 -14.53 3.08 3.64
CA ASN A 96 -15.97 2.78 3.72
C ASN A 96 -16.55 2.87 5.13
N THR A 97 -17.84 2.58 5.18
CA THR A 97 -18.66 2.38 6.36
C THR A 97 -18.13 1.35 7.36
N MET A 98 -17.20 0.46 6.99
CA MET A 98 -16.74 -0.65 7.85
C MET A 98 -15.23 -0.62 8.17
N HIS A 99 -14.44 0.09 7.39
CA HIS A 99 -12.98 0.14 7.45
C HIS A 99 -12.51 1.60 7.44
N PRO A 100 -11.61 1.98 8.37
CA PRO A 100 -11.11 3.35 8.47
C PRO A 100 -10.35 3.80 7.21
N GLY A 101 -9.86 2.84 6.43
CA GLY A 101 -9.38 3.01 5.08
C GLY A 101 -7.87 3.06 4.93
N ASP A 102 -7.42 2.86 3.70
CA ASP A 102 -6.00 2.83 3.34
C ASP A 102 -5.60 4.14 2.68
N ASP A 103 -4.44 4.65 3.04
CA ASP A 103 -3.95 5.89 2.46
C ASP A 103 -3.30 5.62 1.10
N ILE A 104 -3.69 6.43 0.13
CA ILE A 104 -3.20 6.39 -1.24
C ILE A 104 -2.07 7.40 -1.39
N PHE A 105 -0.91 6.93 -1.84
CA PHE A 105 0.21 7.79 -2.18
C PHE A 105 0.58 7.65 -3.65
N ILE A 106 0.84 8.77 -4.32
CA ILE A 106 1.20 8.81 -5.74
C ILE A 106 2.60 9.40 -5.87
N ASN A 107 3.46 8.77 -6.66
CA ASN A 107 4.77 9.31 -6.95
C ASN A 107 4.65 10.66 -7.69
N ASN A 108 5.41 11.66 -7.26
CA ASN A 108 5.39 13.02 -7.80
C ASN A 108 5.57 13.06 -9.32
N LYS A 109 6.34 12.12 -9.88
CA LYS A 109 6.55 11.96 -11.33
C LYS A 109 5.24 11.75 -12.09
N TYR A 110 4.31 10.98 -11.52
CA TYR A 110 3.01 10.70 -12.14
C TYR A 110 1.92 11.66 -11.68
N TYR A 111 2.07 12.28 -10.52
CA TYR A 111 1.09 13.24 -10.01
C TYR A 111 0.97 14.49 -10.90
N SER A 112 2.07 15.04 -11.40
CA SER A 112 2.02 16.19 -12.34
C SER A 112 1.33 15.82 -13.66
N ILE A 113 1.55 14.61 -14.16
CA ILE A 113 0.87 14.07 -15.35
C ILE A 113 -0.64 13.89 -15.08
N ALA A 114 -1.00 13.41 -13.89
CA ALA A 114 -2.38 13.28 -13.46
C ALA A 114 -3.04 14.66 -13.32
N ASN A 115 -2.37 15.66 -12.75
CA ASN A 115 -2.89 17.02 -12.57
C ASN A 115 -2.95 17.85 -13.87
N GLU A 116 -2.02 17.67 -14.80
CA GLU A 116 -2.15 18.23 -16.16
C GLU A 116 -3.34 17.63 -16.89
N LYS A 117 -3.64 16.34 -16.63
CA LYS A 117 -4.89 15.69 -17.06
C LYS A 117 -6.10 16.09 -16.20
N GLU A 118 -5.97 16.61 -14.97
CA GLU A 118 -7.09 17.14 -14.18
C GLU A 118 -7.57 18.52 -14.66
N LYS A 119 -6.72 19.31 -15.34
CA LYS A 119 -7.21 20.40 -16.22
C LYS A 119 -8.14 19.87 -17.32
N LEU A 120 -8.18 18.56 -17.53
CA LEU A 120 -9.13 17.79 -18.34
C LEU A 120 -10.00 16.84 -17.46
N LYS A 121 -10.62 17.35 -16.38
CA LYS A 121 -11.78 16.80 -15.64
C LYS A 121 -11.58 15.48 -14.84
N LYS A 122 -11.66 15.60 -13.50
CA LYS A 122 -12.08 14.61 -12.47
C LYS A 122 -11.62 13.16 -12.73
N ILE A 123 -10.50 12.76 -12.13
CA ILE A 123 -10.05 11.36 -12.09
C ILE A 123 -11.12 10.51 -11.39
N LYS A 124 -11.80 9.66 -12.15
CA LYS A 124 -12.72 8.62 -11.65
C LYS A 124 -11.90 7.35 -11.39
N LEU A 125 -12.41 6.40 -10.59
CA LEU A 125 -11.80 5.06 -10.42
C LEU A 125 -11.42 4.38 -11.76
N LYS A 126 -12.15 4.70 -12.82
CA LYS A 126 -11.92 4.25 -14.20
C LYS A 126 -10.58 4.74 -14.77
N ASP A 127 -10.13 5.91 -14.36
CA ASP A 127 -8.85 6.48 -14.77
C ASP A 127 -7.68 5.86 -14.02
N ILE A 128 -7.88 5.50 -12.74
CA ILE A 128 -6.93 4.68 -11.97
C ILE A 128 -6.78 3.32 -12.64
N PHE A 129 -7.88 2.66 -13.00
CA PHE A 129 -7.86 1.40 -13.74
C PHE A 129 -7.11 1.50 -15.08
N ASN A 130 -7.30 2.57 -15.84
CA ASN A 130 -6.57 2.80 -17.10
C ASN A 130 -5.06 3.00 -16.89
N ILE A 131 -4.69 3.70 -15.81
CA ILE A 131 -3.29 3.89 -15.42
C ILE A 131 -2.65 2.54 -15.06
N LEU A 132 -3.36 1.73 -14.27
CA LEU A 132 -2.85 0.44 -13.76
C LEU A 132 -2.79 -0.66 -14.82
N THR A 133 -3.63 -0.60 -15.85
CA THR A 133 -3.71 -1.66 -16.88
C THR A 133 -3.05 -1.29 -18.20
N GLY A 134 -2.67 -0.02 -18.39
CA GLY A 134 -2.15 0.50 -19.66
C GLY A 134 -3.16 0.46 -20.82
N LYS A 135 -4.40 0.04 -20.58
CA LYS A 135 -5.49 -0.01 -21.56
C LYS A 135 -6.31 1.29 -21.50
N LYS A 136 -6.80 1.76 -22.65
CA LYS A 136 -7.84 2.81 -22.66
C LYS A 136 -9.16 2.20 -22.19
N TYR A 137 -9.88 2.87 -21.29
CA TYR A 137 -11.18 2.42 -20.76
C TYR A 137 -12.17 1.93 -21.82
N PHE A 138 -12.12 2.53 -23.02
CA PHE A 138 -13.00 2.20 -24.14
C PHE A 138 -12.64 0.89 -24.85
N GLU A 139 -11.53 0.24 -24.49
CA GLU A 139 -11.03 -1.02 -25.05
C GLU A 139 -11.14 -2.18 -24.05
N VAL A 140 -11.71 -1.92 -22.86
CA VAL A 140 -11.85 -2.90 -21.79
C VAL A 140 -13.31 -3.32 -21.74
N GLU A 141 -13.57 -4.61 -21.95
CA GLU A 141 -14.90 -5.18 -21.77
C GLU A 141 -15.38 -4.96 -20.33
N GLU A 142 -16.66 -4.64 -20.14
CA GLU A 142 -17.24 -4.33 -18.82
C GLU A 142 -17.03 -5.48 -17.82
N SER A 143 -16.88 -6.72 -18.32
CA SER A 143 -16.53 -7.91 -17.55
C SER A 143 -15.09 -7.94 -17.03
N GLU A 144 -14.11 -7.36 -17.74
CA GLU A 144 -12.72 -7.24 -17.26
C GLU A 144 -12.62 -6.19 -16.14
N PHE A 145 -13.33 -5.07 -16.29
CA PHE A 145 -13.45 -4.07 -15.24
C PHE A 145 -14.20 -4.63 -14.02
N GLN A 146 -15.28 -5.39 -14.26
CA GLN A 146 -15.99 -6.08 -13.19
C GLN A 146 -15.13 -7.18 -12.56
N THR A 147 -14.22 -7.85 -13.29
CA THR A 147 -13.29 -8.84 -12.70
C THR A 147 -12.19 -8.17 -11.87
N PHE A 148 -11.69 -7.01 -12.30
CA PHE A 148 -10.80 -6.18 -11.48
C PHE A 148 -11.53 -5.73 -10.22
N LEU A 149 -12.74 -5.17 -10.37
CA LEU A 149 -13.59 -4.89 -9.23
C LEU A 149 -13.84 -6.16 -8.40
N ASP A 150 -14.10 -7.33 -8.96
CA ASP A 150 -14.35 -8.60 -8.26
C ASP A 150 -13.06 -9.28 -7.76
N PHE A 151 -11.87 -8.75 -8.04
CA PHE A 151 -10.60 -9.19 -7.45
C PHE A 151 -10.22 -8.28 -6.29
N PHE A 152 -10.57 -6.99 -6.38
CA PHE A 152 -10.30 -5.96 -5.38
C PHE A 152 -11.47 -5.75 -4.38
N LEU A 153 -12.71 -6.07 -4.77
CA LEU A 153 -13.95 -5.96 -3.99
C LEU A 153 -14.34 -7.21 -3.19
N PRO A 154 -13.80 -8.45 -3.30
CA PRO A 154 -14.25 -9.53 -2.42
C PRO A 154 -13.87 -9.37 -0.94
N ILE A 155 -13.10 -8.35 -0.58
CA ILE A 155 -12.93 -7.92 0.83
C ILE A 155 -14.10 -7.00 1.26
N TRP A 156 -14.99 -6.65 0.34
CA TRP A 156 -16.08 -5.70 0.52
C TRP A 156 -17.40 -6.33 0.05
N VAL A 157 -18.37 -6.43 0.96
CA VAL A 157 -19.65 -7.16 0.81
C VAL A 157 -19.52 -8.66 1.12
N LYS A 158 -19.20 -8.98 2.38
CA LYS A 158 -20.02 -9.91 3.17
C LYS A 158 -20.15 -9.45 4.62
N ASN A 159 -21.01 -8.45 4.80
CA ASN A 159 -22.10 -8.31 5.79
C ASN A 159 -22.30 -6.84 6.16
#